data_AF-A0A523SEB6-F1
#
_entry.id   AF-A0A523SEB6-F1
#
_cell.length_a   1.000
_cell.length_b   1.000
_cell.length_c   1.000
_cell.angle_alpha   90.00
_cell.angle_beta   90.00
_cell.angle_gamma   90.00
#
_symmetry.space_group_name_H-M   'P 1'
#
loop_
_entity.id
_entity.type
_entity.pdbx_description
1 polymer ?
#
loop_
_entity_poly.entity_id
_entity_poly.type
_entity_poly.pdbx_seq_one_letter_code
_entity_poly.pdbx_strand_id
1 'polypeptide(L)'
;MELKKRVDATQGKDNPVIRTDGKYYLSKKRLEAFRTRMRQAHPIRRWLQHTAAVPKGFLRYRVLQILKERPMSGSELTSEIGKETGGRWKPKPGSMYPLLKHLLKDGLTTELPVEGGIKRYDLTEEGRTFFDEDVCGSGEIQAKLGFWCFPMHSFPFLSGLSDAKLESLPPPQRVLLGLARLRHIMASDVSDEAMSEIDDMMIRFADEIEKLVKKYSKPAD
;
A
#
# COMPACT_ATOMS: atom_id res chain seq x y z
N MET A 1 -28.87 -33.75 32.93
CA MET A 1 -28.15 -32.79 33.78
C MET A 1 -26.65 -33.14 33.83
N GLU A 2 -25.98 -33.34 32.69
CA GLU A 2 -24.56 -33.76 32.69
C GLU A 2 -23.68 -33.21 31.55
N LEU A 3 -24.20 -32.31 30.69
CA LEU A 3 -23.40 -31.67 29.63
C LEU A 3 -23.10 -30.18 29.90
N LYS A 4 -23.71 -29.56 30.92
CA LYS A 4 -23.42 -28.17 31.33
C LYS A 4 -22.20 -28.03 32.25
N LYS A 5 -21.65 -29.12 32.79
CA LYS A 5 -20.49 -29.06 33.71
C LYS A 5 -19.13 -29.27 33.04
N ARG A 6 -19.06 -29.50 31.73
CA ARG A 6 -17.77 -29.68 31.00
C ARG A 6 -17.25 -28.45 30.27
N VAL A 7 -18.03 -27.37 30.18
CA VAL A 7 -17.62 -26.15 29.45
C VAL A 7 -16.96 -25.09 30.35
N ASP A 8 -17.15 -25.18 31.67
CA ASP A 8 -16.64 -24.16 32.60
C ASP A 8 -15.26 -24.50 33.23
N ALA A 9 -14.72 -25.69 33.00
CA ALA A 9 -13.47 -26.15 33.62
C ALA A 9 -12.20 -25.95 32.77
N THR A 10 -12.30 -25.42 31.55
CA THR A 10 -11.14 -25.08 30.68
C THR A 10 -10.99 -23.57 30.42
N GLN A 11 -11.52 -22.73 31.31
CA GLN A 11 -11.14 -21.30 31.36
C GLN A 11 -9.77 -21.10 32.05
N GLY A 12 -8.78 -21.90 31.65
CA GLY A 12 -7.43 -21.89 32.20
C GLY A 12 -6.47 -21.02 31.38
N LYS A 13 -6.23 -19.80 31.84
CA LYS A 13 -4.99 -18.99 31.73
C LYS A 13 -4.33 -18.66 30.38
N ASP A 14 -4.63 -19.31 29.25
CA ASP A 14 -3.93 -19.08 27.97
C ASP A 14 -4.83 -18.92 26.73
N ASN A 15 -6.15 -18.74 26.89
CA ASN A 15 -7.02 -18.49 25.74
C ASN A 15 -6.78 -17.06 25.18
N PRO A 16 -6.39 -16.92 23.91
CA PRO A 16 -6.07 -15.61 23.34
C PRO A 16 -7.25 -14.68 23.14
N VAL A 17 -8.47 -15.20 23.23
CA VAL A 17 -9.71 -14.49 23.02
C VAL A 17 -10.66 -14.77 24.19
N ILE A 18 -11.23 -13.72 24.77
CA ILE A 18 -12.20 -13.76 25.86
C ILE A 18 -13.57 -13.39 25.31
N ARG A 19 -14.60 -14.06 25.78
CA ARG A 19 -16.00 -13.79 25.43
C ARG A 19 -16.65 -12.96 26.54
N THR A 20 -17.20 -11.80 26.20
CA THR A 20 -17.93 -10.92 27.12
C THR A 20 -19.17 -10.40 26.41
N ASP A 21 -20.36 -10.53 27.02
CA ASP A 21 -21.65 -10.09 26.46
C ASP A 21 -21.88 -10.53 25.00
N GLY A 22 -21.56 -11.78 24.69
CA GLY A 22 -21.71 -12.35 23.35
C GLY A 22 -20.68 -11.87 22.31
N LYS A 23 -19.73 -11.00 22.69
CA LYS A 23 -18.68 -10.46 21.82
C LYS A 23 -17.33 -11.08 22.16
N TYR A 24 -16.50 -11.28 21.14
CA TYR A 24 -15.15 -11.81 21.27
C TYR A 24 -14.14 -10.67 21.34
N TYR A 25 -13.31 -10.68 22.37
CA TYR A 25 -12.27 -9.68 22.60
C TYR A 25 -10.92 -10.36 22.75
N LEU A 26 -9.85 -9.73 22.28
CA LEU A 26 -8.51 -10.18 22.68
C LEU A 26 -8.39 -10.09 24.21
N SER A 27 -7.75 -11.09 24.82
CA SER A 27 -7.46 -11.04 26.26
C SER A 27 -6.71 -9.75 26.61
N LYS A 28 -6.89 -9.17 27.80
CA LYS A 28 -6.23 -7.90 28.18
C LYS A 28 -4.72 -7.93 27.90
N LYS A 29 -4.06 -9.03 28.25
CA LYS A 29 -2.64 -9.29 27.95
C LYS A 29 -2.33 -9.24 26.45
N ARG A 30 -3.14 -9.87 25.61
CA ARG A 30 -2.95 -9.92 24.14
C ARG A 30 -3.36 -8.62 23.46
N LEU A 31 -4.38 -7.94 23.97
CA LEU A 31 -4.82 -6.62 23.52
C LEU A 31 -3.76 -5.56 23.84
N GLU A 32 -3.13 -5.61 25.01
CA GLU A 32 -2.00 -4.74 25.35
C GLU A 32 -0.76 -5.08 24.54
N ALA A 33 -0.41 -6.37 24.37
CA ALA A 33 0.70 -6.76 23.49
C ALA A 33 0.46 -6.32 22.04
N PHE A 34 -0.75 -6.50 21.52
CA PHE A 34 -1.16 -6.06 20.19
C PHE A 34 -1.15 -4.53 20.08
N ARG A 35 -1.71 -3.82 21.07
CA ARG A 35 -1.68 -2.35 21.13
C ARG A 35 -0.26 -1.84 21.21
N THR A 36 0.61 -2.39 22.04
CA THR A 36 2.04 -2.01 22.14
C THR A 36 2.76 -2.27 20.82
N ARG A 37 2.47 -3.38 20.14
CA ARG A 37 3.02 -3.71 18.81
C ARG A 37 2.50 -2.78 17.70
N MET A 38 1.27 -2.27 17.81
CA MET A 38 0.64 -1.38 16.82
C MET A 38 0.81 0.12 17.13
N ARG A 39 0.94 0.53 18.40
CA ARG A 39 1.14 1.92 18.87
C ARG A 39 2.55 2.41 18.65
N GLN A 40 3.53 1.50 18.59
CA GLN A 40 4.84 1.87 18.10
C GLN A 40 4.67 2.22 16.62
N ALA A 41 4.76 3.51 16.27
CA ALA A 41 4.98 3.92 14.89
C ALA A 41 6.21 3.14 14.40
N HIS A 42 5.96 2.07 13.65
CA HIS A 42 6.97 1.03 13.47
C HIS A 42 8.21 1.63 12.81
N PRO A 43 9.43 1.42 13.32
CA PRO A 43 10.65 1.81 12.62
C PRO A 43 10.69 1.24 11.21
N ILE A 44 10.02 0.09 10.99
CA ILE A 44 9.76 -0.51 9.69
C ILE A 44 9.04 0.44 8.73
N ARG A 45 8.07 1.27 9.17
CA ARG A 45 7.39 2.23 8.26
C ARG A 45 8.35 3.28 7.71
N ARG A 46 9.19 3.87 8.58
CA ARG A 46 10.21 4.84 8.17
C ARG A 46 11.34 4.17 7.37
N TRP A 47 11.67 2.92 7.70
CA TRP A 47 12.61 2.10 6.95
C TRP A 47 12.08 1.76 5.55
N LEU A 48 10.81 1.32 5.44
CA LEU A 48 10.12 1.02 4.18
C LEU A 48 9.99 2.26 3.27
N GLN A 49 9.78 3.45 3.84
CA GLN A 49 9.82 4.71 3.08
C GLN A 49 11.16 4.96 2.37
N HIS A 50 12.25 4.41 2.90
CA HIS A 50 13.61 4.57 2.37
C HIS A 50 14.09 3.36 1.56
N THR A 51 13.47 2.18 1.71
CA THR A 51 13.82 0.95 0.98
C THR A 51 12.84 0.62 -0.15
N ALA A 52 11.74 1.36 -0.30
CA ALA A 52 10.87 1.26 -1.46
C ALA A 52 11.68 1.53 -2.74
N ALA A 53 12.01 0.46 -3.46
CA ALA A 53 12.70 0.53 -4.74
C ALA A 53 11.70 1.02 -5.78
N VAL A 54 11.72 2.33 -6.04
CA VAL A 54 10.84 2.95 -7.02
C VAL A 54 11.45 2.82 -8.42
N PRO A 55 10.68 2.37 -9.44
CA PRO A 55 11.18 2.28 -10.81
C PRO A 55 11.77 3.61 -11.29
N LYS A 56 12.81 3.52 -12.12
CA LYS A 56 13.37 4.72 -12.77
C LYS A 56 12.27 5.42 -13.55
N GLY A 57 12.16 6.74 -13.40
CA GLY A 57 11.16 7.56 -14.09
C GLY A 57 9.80 7.70 -13.38
N PHE A 58 9.47 6.86 -12.38
CA PHE A 58 8.18 6.93 -11.68
C PHE A 58 7.95 8.28 -10.98
N LEU A 59 9.00 8.85 -10.37
CA LEU A 59 8.92 10.19 -9.76
C LEU A 59 8.59 11.27 -10.80
N ARG A 60 9.17 11.18 -12.01
CA ARG A 60 8.89 12.11 -13.11
C ARG A 60 7.43 12.00 -13.55
N TYR A 61 6.97 10.79 -13.81
CA TYR A 61 5.57 10.53 -14.15
C TYR A 61 4.63 11.14 -13.11
N ARG A 62 4.86 10.85 -11.82
CA ARG A 62 3.91 11.29 -10.81
C ARG A 62 3.90 12.80 -10.59
N VAL A 63 5.07 13.45 -10.68
CA VAL A 63 5.16 14.92 -10.65
C VAL A 63 4.37 15.54 -11.80
N LEU A 64 4.54 15.07 -13.03
CA LEU A 64 3.81 15.58 -14.19
C LEU A 64 2.30 15.36 -14.04
N GLN A 65 1.88 14.16 -13.62
CA GLN A 65 0.47 13.85 -13.41
C GLN A 65 -0.18 14.79 -12.38
N ILE A 66 0.49 15.04 -11.26
CA ILE A 66 -0.02 15.94 -10.21
C ILE A 66 -0.08 17.39 -10.72
N LEU A 67 0.97 17.86 -11.40
CA LEU A 67 0.99 19.21 -11.96
C LEU A 67 -0.04 19.42 -13.07
N LYS A 68 -0.48 18.35 -13.76
CA LYS A 68 -1.60 18.40 -14.70
C LYS A 68 -2.91 18.80 -14.03
N GLU A 69 -3.12 18.36 -12.79
CA GLU A 69 -4.32 18.64 -12.01
C GLU A 69 -4.29 20.05 -11.43
N ARG A 70 -3.19 20.45 -10.79
CA ARG A 70 -3.05 21.79 -10.21
C ARG A 70 -1.58 22.20 -9.97
N PRO A 71 -1.28 23.51 -9.97
CA PRO A 71 0.04 24.00 -9.60
C PRO A 71 0.40 23.64 -8.16
N MET A 72 1.65 23.23 -7.93
CA MET A 72 2.16 22.88 -6.61
C MET A 72 3.64 23.22 -6.44
N SER A 73 4.05 23.46 -5.21
CA SER A 73 5.46 23.57 -4.80
C SER A 73 6.11 22.20 -4.64
N GLY A 74 7.46 22.16 -4.63
CA GLY A 74 8.21 20.91 -4.45
C GLY A 74 7.91 20.19 -3.12
N SER A 75 7.63 20.94 -2.05
CA SER A 75 7.25 20.38 -0.74
C SER A 75 5.81 19.86 -0.74
N GLU A 76 4.88 20.54 -1.43
CA GLU A 76 3.50 20.08 -1.65
C GLU A 76 3.50 18.78 -2.48
N LEU A 77 4.22 18.74 -3.60
CA LEU A 77 4.38 17.53 -4.43
C LEU A 77 4.90 16.33 -3.62
N THR A 78 5.93 16.57 -2.82
CA THR A 78 6.52 15.54 -1.95
C THR A 78 5.50 15.02 -0.92
N SER A 79 4.63 15.90 -0.43
CA SER A 79 3.61 15.56 0.57
C SER A 79 2.42 14.85 -0.06
N GLU A 80 1.96 15.29 -1.24
CA GLU A 80 0.87 14.68 -1.99
C GLU A 80 1.23 13.24 -2.40
N ILE A 81 2.42 13.03 -3.00
CA ILE A 81 2.93 11.69 -3.31
C ILE A 81 3.00 10.81 -2.05
N GLY A 82 3.44 11.40 -0.94
CA GLY A 82 3.45 10.72 0.36
C GLY A 82 2.06 10.31 0.85
N LYS A 83 1.04 11.15 0.63
CA LYS A 83 -0.34 10.90 1.04
C LYS A 83 -0.98 9.81 0.21
N GLU A 84 -0.87 9.89 -1.11
CA GLU A 84 -1.44 8.91 -2.05
C GLU A 84 -0.84 7.52 -1.88
N THR A 85 0.46 7.43 -1.55
CA THR A 85 1.12 6.15 -1.28
C THR A 85 0.73 5.56 0.09
N GLY A 86 -0.13 6.21 0.87
CA GLY A 86 -0.41 5.83 2.26
C GLY A 86 0.83 5.98 3.16
N GLY A 87 1.75 6.86 2.79
CA GLY A 87 3.04 7.07 3.44
C GLY A 87 4.04 5.94 3.22
N ARG A 88 3.85 5.08 2.21
CA ARG A 88 4.78 4.00 1.85
C ARG A 88 5.99 4.51 1.10
N TRP A 89 5.85 5.58 0.33
CA TRP A 89 6.96 6.22 -0.36
C TRP A 89 6.82 7.73 -0.30
N LYS A 90 7.90 8.42 0.09
CA LYS A 90 7.98 9.87 0.10
C LYS A 90 9.29 10.29 -0.55
N PRO A 91 9.28 10.92 -1.74
CA PRO A 91 10.52 11.37 -2.37
C PRO A 91 11.25 12.36 -1.47
N LYS A 92 12.59 12.31 -1.48
CA LYS A 92 13.40 13.26 -0.71
C LYS A 92 13.52 14.59 -1.48
N PRO A 93 13.75 15.72 -0.80
CA PRO A 93 14.08 16.99 -1.45
C PRO A 93 15.20 16.85 -2.50
N GLY A 94 16.23 16.07 -2.19
CA GLY A 94 17.36 15.82 -3.10
C GLY A 94 17.04 15.08 -4.39
N SER A 95 15.88 14.40 -4.50
CA SER A 95 15.40 13.84 -5.78
C SER A 95 14.37 14.74 -6.45
N MET A 96 13.60 15.50 -5.67
CA MET A 96 12.51 16.34 -6.16
C MET A 96 13.01 17.59 -6.89
N TYR A 97 13.89 18.37 -6.26
CA TYR A 97 14.31 19.66 -6.81
C TYR A 97 15.21 19.53 -8.06
N PRO A 98 16.13 18.54 -8.15
CA PRO A 98 16.83 18.29 -9.41
C PRO A 98 15.90 17.90 -10.55
N LEU A 99 14.86 17.11 -10.27
CA LEU A 99 13.85 16.75 -11.26
C LEU A 99 13.09 18.00 -11.73
N LEU A 100 12.57 18.82 -10.81
CA LEU A 100 11.85 20.06 -11.16
C LEU A 100 12.73 21.01 -11.99
N LYS A 101 14.03 21.12 -11.63
CA LYS A 101 14.99 21.91 -12.41
C LYS A 101 15.16 21.37 -13.83
N HIS A 102 15.18 20.05 -14.02
CA HIS A 102 15.23 19.45 -15.36
C HIS A 102 13.93 19.69 -16.13
N LEU A 103 12.77 19.50 -15.51
CA LEU A 103 11.48 19.74 -16.16
C LEU A 103 11.28 21.20 -16.59
N LEU A 104 11.76 22.16 -15.80
CA LEU A 104 11.81 23.58 -16.18
C LEU A 104 12.74 23.81 -17.38
N LYS A 105 13.95 23.25 -17.33
CA LYS A 105 14.94 23.38 -18.40
C LYS A 105 14.43 22.79 -19.71
N ASP A 106 13.70 21.68 -19.63
CA ASP A 106 13.12 20.97 -20.78
C ASP A 106 11.82 21.63 -21.28
N GLY A 107 11.37 22.74 -20.68
CA GLY A 107 10.15 23.45 -21.09
C GLY A 107 8.84 22.77 -20.70
N LEU A 108 8.89 21.63 -19.99
CA LEU A 108 7.70 20.85 -19.60
C LEU A 108 6.94 21.44 -18.41
N THR A 109 7.60 22.28 -17.61
CA THR A 109 6.99 22.99 -16.49
C THR A 109 7.39 24.44 -16.51
N THR A 110 6.60 25.29 -15.84
CA THR A 110 6.89 26.71 -15.62
C THR A 110 6.80 27.07 -14.14
N GLU A 111 7.51 28.11 -13.70
CA GLU A 111 7.36 28.68 -12.35
C GLU A 111 6.24 29.73 -12.36
N LEU A 112 5.31 29.62 -11.41
CA LEU A 112 4.30 30.65 -11.18
C LEU A 112 4.86 31.80 -10.33
N PRO A 113 4.24 32.99 -10.39
CA PRO A 113 4.60 34.11 -9.52
C PRO A 113 4.64 33.69 -8.06
N VAL A 114 5.68 34.16 -7.35
CA VAL A 114 5.92 33.78 -5.96
C VAL A 114 4.91 34.48 -5.06
N GLU A 115 3.82 33.80 -4.73
CA GLU A 115 2.91 34.20 -3.66
C GLU A 115 3.47 33.73 -2.31
N GLY A 116 3.73 34.65 -1.39
CA GLY A 116 4.15 34.32 -0.03
C GLY A 116 5.54 33.67 0.10
N GLY A 117 6.43 33.88 -0.86
CA GLY A 117 7.81 33.37 -0.81
C GLY A 117 7.98 31.90 -1.24
N ILE A 118 6.90 31.23 -1.66
CA ILE A 118 6.93 29.82 -2.07
C ILE A 118 6.88 29.71 -3.59
N LYS A 119 7.87 29.06 -4.19
CA LYS A 119 7.87 28.75 -5.62
C LYS A 119 6.90 27.61 -5.92
N ARG A 120 5.95 27.86 -6.81
CA ARG A 120 5.03 26.86 -7.35
C ARG A 120 5.33 26.60 -8.81
N TYR A 121 5.10 25.36 -9.22
CA TYR A 121 5.31 24.89 -10.58
C TYR A 121 3.96 24.53 -11.18
N ASP A 122 3.81 24.74 -12.49
CA ASP A 122 2.66 24.32 -13.28
C ASP A 122 3.17 23.61 -14.56
N LEU A 123 2.33 22.80 -15.19
CA LEU A 123 2.62 22.25 -16.51
C LEU A 123 2.46 23.32 -17.58
N THR A 124 3.39 23.35 -18.52
CA THR A 124 3.20 24.05 -19.79
C THR A 124 2.29 23.25 -20.71
N GLU A 125 1.83 23.87 -21.80
CA GLU A 125 1.06 23.15 -22.83
C GLU A 125 1.87 21.99 -23.40
N GLU A 126 3.15 22.22 -23.71
CA GLU A 126 4.11 21.19 -24.14
C GLU A 126 4.24 20.06 -23.11
N GLY A 127 4.27 20.40 -21.82
CA GLY A 127 4.28 19.43 -20.72
C GLY A 127 3.02 18.58 -20.64
N ARG A 128 1.84 19.15 -20.94
CA ARG A 128 0.56 18.43 -20.98
C ARG A 128 0.53 17.45 -22.16
N THR A 129 0.91 17.90 -23.35
CA THR A 129 1.01 17.06 -24.55
C THR A 129 2.00 15.92 -24.34
N PHE A 130 3.21 16.22 -23.85
CA PHE A 130 4.22 15.20 -23.53
C PHE A 130 3.69 14.17 -22.53
N PHE A 131 2.96 14.61 -21.49
CA PHE A 131 2.38 13.69 -20.53
C PHE A 131 1.35 12.76 -21.17
N ASP A 132 0.48 13.29 -22.03
CA ASP A 132 -0.61 12.51 -22.65
C ASP A 132 -0.12 11.55 -23.73
N GLU A 133 0.88 11.94 -24.53
CA GLU A 133 1.42 11.15 -25.64
C GLU A 133 2.45 10.11 -25.18
N ASP A 134 3.45 10.52 -24.39
CA ASP A 134 4.62 9.69 -24.12
C ASP A 134 4.57 9.01 -22.74
N VAL A 135 4.02 9.71 -21.74
CA VAL A 135 4.13 9.28 -20.33
C VAL A 135 2.89 8.52 -19.87
N CYS A 136 1.69 8.87 -20.35
CA CYS A 136 0.43 8.24 -19.93
C CYS A 136 0.37 6.76 -20.38
N GLY A 137 0.73 6.45 -21.63
CA GLY A 137 0.74 5.08 -22.15
C GLY A 137 1.72 4.14 -21.44
N SER A 138 2.88 4.66 -21.01
CA SER A 138 3.88 3.91 -20.23
C SER A 138 3.52 3.85 -18.74
N GLY A 139 2.90 4.92 -18.22
CA GLY A 139 2.54 5.11 -16.83
C GLY A 139 1.30 4.33 -16.40
N GLU A 140 0.32 4.12 -17.28
CA GLU A 140 -0.88 3.31 -16.97
C GLU A 140 -0.53 1.85 -16.68
N ILE A 141 0.33 1.24 -17.50
CA ILE A 141 0.79 -0.15 -17.31
C ILE A 141 1.62 -0.26 -16.03
N GLN A 142 2.49 0.73 -15.76
CA GLN A 142 3.36 0.74 -14.59
C GLN A 142 2.61 1.11 -13.29
N ALA A 143 1.52 1.90 -13.36
CA ALA A 143 0.64 2.26 -12.25
C ALA A 143 -0.35 1.12 -11.92
N LYS A 144 -0.89 0.44 -12.95
CA LYS A 144 -1.76 -0.75 -12.79
C LYS A 144 -0.99 -1.92 -12.17
N LEU A 145 0.28 -2.14 -12.54
CA LEU A 145 1.09 -3.25 -11.98
C LEU A 145 1.91 -2.89 -10.73
N GLY A 146 2.44 -1.66 -10.63
CA GLY A 146 3.45 -1.34 -9.62
C GLY A 146 2.85 -0.90 -8.29
N PHE A 147 1.99 0.12 -8.29
CA PHE A 147 1.70 0.91 -7.09
C PHE A 147 0.97 0.15 -5.97
N TRP A 148 0.04 -0.74 -6.34
CA TRP A 148 -0.75 -1.50 -5.37
C TRP A 148 0.05 -2.62 -4.67
N CYS A 149 1.23 -2.97 -5.20
CA CYS A 149 2.06 -4.09 -4.74
C CYS A 149 3.39 -3.70 -4.05
N PHE A 150 3.63 -2.40 -3.81
CA PHE A 150 4.86 -1.90 -3.16
C PHE A 150 4.78 -1.94 -1.62
N PRO A 151 4.88 -3.15 -1.04
CA PRO A 151 6.07 -3.47 -0.24
C PRO A 151 6.78 -4.77 -0.67
N MET A 152 6.28 -5.51 -1.67
CA MET A 152 6.70 -6.90 -1.89
C MET A 152 7.77 -7.10 -2.98
N HIS A 153 8.03 -6.12 -3.86
CA HIS A 153 9.15 -6.21 -4.83
C HIS A 153 10.50 -5.84 -4.21
N SER A 154 10.50 -5.05 -3.14
CA SER A 154 11.71 -4.69 -2.38
C SER A 154 11.99 -5.64 -1.23
N PHE A 155 11.25 -6.74 -1.10
CA PHE A 155 11.61 -7.84 -0.20
C PHE A 155 12.41 -8.87 -1.02
N PRO A 156 13.76 -8.77 -1.07
CA PRO A 156 14.63 -9.80 -1.67
C PRO A 156 14.56 -11.16 -0.95
N PHE A 157 13.62 -11.35 -0.02
CA PHE A 157 13.47 -12.51 0.85
C PHE A 157 12.29 -13.42 0.48
N LEU A 158 11.46 -13.04 -0.50
CA LEU A 158 10.34 -13.89 -0.98
C LEU A 158 10.81 -15.01 -1.92
N SER A 159 11.97 -14.87 -2.55
CA SER A 159 12.60 -15.94 -3.35
C SER A 159 12.93 -17.19 -2.53
N GLY A 160 13.04 -17.06 -1.19
CA GLY A 160 13.26 -18.17 -0.26
C GLY A 160 11.98 -18.66 0.46
N LEU A 161 10.80 -18.18 0.07
CA LEU A 161 9.53 -18.59 0.66
C LEU A 161 9.05 -19.87 -0.03
N SER A 162 9.60 -21.01 0.39
CA SER A 162 9.11 -22.32 -0.05
C SER A 162 7.67 -22.54 0.40
N ASP A 163 6.93 -23.39 -0.31
CA ASP A 163 5.53 -23.69 -0.01
C ASP A 163 5.37 -24.26 1.42
N ALA A 164 6.32 -25.10 1.84
CA ALA A 164 6.41 -25.59 3.21
C ALA A 164 6.56 -24.48 4.27
N LYS A 165 7.27 -23.40 3.94
CA LYS A 165 7.44 -22.27 4.86
C LYS A 165 6.18 -21.42 4.93
N LEU A 166 5.45 -21.26 3.83
CA LEU A 166 4.18 -20.55 3.79
C LEU A 166 3.13 -21.24 4.69
N GLU A 167 3.00 -22.56 4.59
CA GLU A 167 2.01 -23.34 5.35
C GLU A 167 2.20 -23.24 6.88
N SER A 168 3.45 -23.07 7.31
CA SER A 168 3.84 -22.97 8.72
C SER A 168 3.51 -21.61 9.37
N LEU A 169 3.12 -20.59 8.60
CA LEU A 169 2.91 -19.24 9.11
C LEU A 169 1.52 -19.05 9.74
N PRO A 170 1.37 -18.12 10.70
CA PRO A 170 0.07 -17.69 11.20
C PRO A 170 -0.89 -17.26 10.07
N PRO A 171 -2.22 -17.47 10.21
CA PRO A 171 -3.19 -17.22 9.15
C PRO A 171 -3.12 -15.83 8.48
N PRO A 172 -2.94 -14.71 9.22
CA PRO A 172 -2.83 -13.40 8.59
C PRO A 172 -1.60 -13.25 7.68
N GLN A 173 -0.50 -13.93 8.03
CA GLN A 173 0.74 -13.92 7.25
C GLN A 173 0.64 -14.82 6.02
N ARG A 174 -0.06 -15.96 6.15
CA ARG A 174 -0.35 -16.85 5.01
C ARG A 174 -1.15 -16.14 3.92
N VAL A 175 -2.20 -15.43 4.30
CA VAL A 175 -3.01 -14.63 3.36
C VAL A 175 -2.14 -13.58 2.68
N LEU A 176 -1.40 -12.77 3.46
CA LEU A 176 -0.57 -11.70 2.93
C LEU A 176 0.51 -12.20 1.94
N LEU A 177 1.25 -13.24 2.31
CA LEU A 177 2.36 -13.74 1.51
C LEU A 177 1.89 -14.64 0.36
N GLY A 178 0.78 -15.36 0.53
CA GLY A 178 0.13 -16.14 -0.52
C GLY A 178 -0.34 -15.25 -1.68
N LEU A 179 -0.98 -14.11 -1.37
CA LEU A 179 -1.36 -13.12 -2.38
C LEU A 179 -0.14 -12.58 -3.16
N ALA A 180 0.98 -12.35 -2.47
CA ALA A 180 2.20 -11.88 -3.11
C ALA A 180 2.85 -12.92 -4.03
N ARG A 181 2.70 -14.22 -3.70
CA ARG A 181 3.14 -15.33 -4.54
C ARG A 181 2.22 -15.53 -5.74
N LEU A 182 0.90 -15.44 -5.54
CA LEU A 182 -0.08 -15.51 -6.62
C LEU A 182 0.17 -14.43 -7.68
N ARG A 183 0.44 -13.21 -7.25
CA ARG A 183 0.84 -12.10 -8.14
C ARG A 183 2.11 -12.40 -8.94
N HIS A 184 3.08 -13.13 -8.37
CA HIS A 184 4.28 -13.53 -9.13
C HIS A 184 3.92 -14.56 -10.21
N ILE A 185 3.01 -15.50 -9.92
CA ILE A 185 2.50 -16.48 -10.88
C ILE A 185 1.72 -15.76 -11.99
N MET A 186 0.83 -14.83 -11.67
CA MET A 186 0.08 -14.03 -12.66
C MET A 186 0.96 -13.15 -13.56
N ALA A 187 2.21 -12.88 -13.16
CA ALA A 187 3.17 -12.15 -13.98
C ALA A 187 3.96 -13.04 -14.95
N SER A 188 3.71 -14.36 -14.93
CA SER A 188 4.21 -15.33 -15.92
C SER A 188 3.11 -15.66 -16.94
N ASP A 189 3.44 -16.39 -18.01
CA ASP A 189 2.46 -16.84 -19.00
C ASP A 189 1.49 -17.85 -18.37
N VAL A 190 0.37 -17.35 -17.84
CA VAL A 190 -0.73 -18.12 -17.23
C VAL A 190 -1.87 -18.22 -18.24
N SER A 191 -2.57 -19.36 -18.29
CA SER A 191 -3.72 -19.53 -19.19
C SER A 191 -4.89 -18.64 -18.78
N ASP A 192 -5.74 -18.30 -19.75
CA ASP A 192 -6.92 -17.46 -19.50
C ASP A 192 -7.89 -18.10 -18.49
N GLU A 193 -7.98 -19.43 -18.46
CA GLU A 193 -8.79 -20.17 -17.48
C GLU A 193 -8.27 -20.00 -16.06
N ALA A 194 -6.94 -20.10 -15.87
CA ALA A 194 -6.33 -19.91 -14.57
C ALA A 194 -6.41 -18.45 -14.09
N MET A 195 -6.34 -17.48 -15.02
CA MET A 195 -6.59 -16.08 -14.71
C MET A 195 -8.03 -15.83 -14.25
N SER A 196 -9.01 -16.44 -14.93
CA SER A 196 -10.43 -16.37 -14.55
C SER A 196 -10.68 -16.97 -13.16
N GLU A 197 -10.08 -18.12 -12.85
CA GLU A 197 -10.22 -18.76 -11.54
C GLU A 197 -9.65 -17.89 -10.40
N ILE A 198 -8.51 -17.24 -10.67
CA ILE A 198 -7.87 -16.33 -9.72
C ILE A 198 -8.74 -15.09 -9.48
N ASP A 199 -9.26 -14.48 -10.53
CA ASP A 199 -10.12 -13.29 -10.43
C ASP A 199 -11.38 -13.58 -9.60
N ASP A 200 -12.07 -14.67 -9.91
CA ASP A 200 -13.23 -15.16 -9.17
C ASP A 200 -12.94 -15.39 -7.68
N MET A 201 -11.78 -15.97 -7.36
CA MET A 201 -11.35 -16.18 -5.98
C MET A 201 -11.08 -14.86 -5.26
N MET A 202 -10.42 -13.91 -5.93
CA MET A 202 -10.09 -12.59 -5.38
C MET A 202 -11.35 -11.76 -5.11
N ILE A 203 -12.33 -11.79 -6.01
CA ILE A 203 -13.62 -11.12 -5.84
C ILE A 203 -14.34 -11.68 -4.61
N ARG A 204 -14.47 -13.01 -4.50
CA ARG A 204 -15.10 -13.64 -3.33
C ARG A 204 -14.40 -13.28 -2.03
N PHE A 205 -13.07 -13.29 -2.03
CA PHE A 205 -12.30 -12.91 -0.85
C PHE A 205 -12.54 -11.46 -0.45
N ALA A 206 -12.52 -10.53 -1.42
CA ALA A 206 -12.81 -9.12 -1.19
C ALA A 206 -14.22 -8.93 -0.61
N ASP A 207 -15.24 -9.55 -1.21
CA ASP A 207 -16.63 -9.48 -0.76
C ASP A 207 -16.79 -9.95 0.69
N GLU A 208 -16.16 -11.06 1.06
CA GLU A 208 -16.24 -11.58 2.43
C GLU A 208 -15.54 -10.65 3.43
N ILE A 209 -14.37 -10.11 3.07
CA ILE A 209 -13.68 -9.11 3.90
C ILE A 209 -14.56 -7.86 4.05
N GLU A 210 -15.17 -7.37 2.97
CA GLU A 210 -16.06 -6.22 3.01
C GLU A 210 -17.30 -6.46 3.86
N LYS A 211 -17.94 -7.63 3.74
CA LYS A 211 -19.09 -8.01 4.59
C LYS A 211 -18.70 -7.98 6.06
N LEU A 212 -17.53 -8.54 6.41
CA LEU A 212 -17.02 -8.50 7.77
C LEU A 212 -16.72 -7.07 8.23
N VAL A 213 -16.07 -6.26 7.39
CA VAL A 213 -15.78 -4.85 7.69
C VAL A 213 -17.09 -4.09 7.90
N LYS A 214 -18.08 -4.22 7.02
CA LYS A 214 -19.40 -3.57 7.15
C LYS A 214 -20.14 -4.02 8.42
N LYS A 215 -20.07 -5.32 8.75
CA LYS A 215 -20.71 -5.90 9.94
C LYS A 215 -20.10 -5.43 11.26
N TYR A 216 -18.79 -5.15 11.28
CA TYR A 216 -18.05 -4.85 12.51
C TYR A 216 -17.49 -3.42 12.59
N SER A 217 -17.61 -2.61 11.53
CA SER A 217 -17.35 -1.18 11.58
C SER A 217 -18.49 -0.50 12.33
N LYS A 218 -18.15 0.29 13.35
CA LYS A 218 -19.12 1.24 13.92
C LYS A 218 -19.30 2.39 12.93
N PRO A 219 -20.50 2.97 12.80
CA PRO A 219 -20.64 4.26 12.13
C PRO A 219 -19.72 5.26 12.82
N ALA A 220 -19.01 6.06 12.03
CA ALA A 220 -18.25 7.18 12.55
C ALA A 220 -19.24 8.26 12.99
N ASP A 221 -19.25 8.58 14.28
CA ASP A 221 -19.86 9.81 14.83
C ASP A 221 -18.93 11.00 14.55
#